data_AF-A0A3S0UB93-F1
#
_entry.id   AF-A0A3S0UB93-F1
#
_cell.length_a   1.000
_cell.length_b   1.000
_cell.length_c   1.000
_cell.angle_alpha   90.00
_cell.angle_beta   90.00
_cell.angle_gamma   90.00
#
_symmetry.space_group_name_H-M   'P 1'
#
loop_
_entity.id
_entity.type
_entity.pdbx_description
1 polymer ?
#
loop_
_entity_poly.entity_id
_entity_poly.type
_entity_poly.pdbx_seq_one_letter_code
_entity_poly.pdbx_strand_id
1 'polypeptide(L)'
;METNETVIDRSSERFIVDYGTPDHIPASMVNVDELAPLLTRDIEASTYGYTEPPTVFRYVPGSPPRLEPLTLTCVQPEQYDEDDWAHPVWELTGPAEQTGLAEQIWATLRVRIDGRV
;
A
#
# COMPACT_ATOMS: atom_id res chain seq x y z
N MET A 1 -32.02 -2.65 -9.02
CA MET A 1 -30.77 -3.06 -9.67
C MET A 1 -29.82 -3.38 -8.54
N GLU A 2 -29.68 -4.67 -8.21
CA GLU A 2 -28.73 -5.13 -7.19
C GLU A 2 -27.38 -5.25 -7.88
N THR A 3 -26.43 -4.39 -7.50
CA THR A 3 -25.03 -4.57 -7.85
C THR A 3 -24.55 -5.82 -7.14
N ASN A 4 -24.31 -6.90 -7.88
CA ASN A 4 -23.53 -8.04 -7.42
C ASN A 4 -22.12 -7.54 -7.10
N GLU A 5 -21.93 -7.02 -5.90
CA GLU A 5 -20.62 -6.87 -5.28
C GLU A 5 -20.10 -8.29 -5.09
N THR A 6 -19.37 -8.76 -6.10
CA THR A 6 -18.68 -10.04 -6.05
C THR A 6 -17.60 -9.83 -5.00
N VAL A 7 -17.85 -10.28 -3.77
CA VAL A 7 -16.87 -10.24 -2.69
C VAL A 7 -15.71 -11.16 -3.12
N ILE A 8 -14.67 -10.55 -3.70
CA ILE A 8 -13.46 -11.28 -4.07
C ILE A 8 -12.80 -11.68 -2.76
N ASP A 9 -12.80 -12.97 -2.44
CA ASP A 9 -12.03 -13.50 -1.31
C ASP A 9 -10.54 -13.33 -1.60
N ARG A 10 -9.91 -12.41 -0.86
CA ARG A 10 -8.48 -12.06 -0.97
C ARG A 10 -7.66 -12.56 0.22
N SER A 11 -8.23 -13.39 1.09
CA SER A 11 -7.55 -13.91 2.30
C SER A 11 -6.27 -14.71 2.00
N SER A 12 -6.20 -15.29 0.80
CA SER A 12 -5.03 -16.05 0.31
C SER A 12 -3.95 -15.17 -0.35
N GLU A 13 -4.23 -13.89 -0.58
CA GLU A 13 -3.27 -12.97 -1.20
C GLU A 13 -2.12 -12.68 -0.24
N ARG A 14 -0.91 -12.58 -0.81
CA ARG A 14 0.31 -12.31 -0.06
C ARG A 14 1.05 -11.17 -0.72
N PHE A 15 1.62 -10.30 0.10
CA PHE A 15 2.34 -9.11 -0.31
C PHE A 15 3.74 -9.16 0.29
N ILE A 16 4.72 -8.69 -0.46
CA ILE A 16 6.09 -8.50 0.00
C ILE A 16 6.31 -7.01 0.15
N VAL A 17 6.70 -6.58 1.34
CA VAL A 17 7.09 -5.19 1.64
C VAL A 17 8.61 -5.18 1.77
N ASP A 18 9.27 -4.50 0.84
CA ASP A 18 10.72 -4.38 0.75
C ASP A 18 11.15 -2.94 1.08
N TYR A 19 12.11 -2.82 2.00
CA TYR A 19 12.62 -1.54 2.51
C TYR A 19 13.96 -1.14 1.85
N GLY A 20 14.44 -1.91 0.87
CA GLY A 20 15.57 -1.56 0.00
C GLY A 20 16.96 -1.50 0.68
N THR A 21 17.02 -1.59 2.01
CA THR A 21 18.26 -1.53 2.78
C THR A 21 18.59 -2.91 3.38
N PRO A 22 19.56 -3.64 2.78
CA PRO A 22 19.89 -5.01 3.20
C PRO A 22 20.44 -5.11 4.63
N ASP A 23 20.92 -4.02 5.21
CA ASP A 23 21.60 -4.02 6.52
C ASP A 23 20.66 -3.82 7.72
N HIS A 24 19.40 -3.41 7.53
CA HIS A 24 18.56 -2.96 8.64
C HIS A 24 17.19 -3.62 8.75
N ILE A 25 16.50 -3.94 7.64
CA ILE A 25 15.17 -4.57 7.72
C ILE A 25 14.99 -5.57 6.55
N PRO A 26 14.83 -6.88 6.83
CA PRO A 26 14.52 -7.86 5.78
C PRO A 26 13.13 -7.61 5.19
N ALA A 27 12.98 -7.89 3.90
CA ALA A 27 11.67 -7.86 3.25
C ALA A 27 10.67 -8.76 4.01
N SER A 28 9.48 -8.23 4.23
CA SER A 28 8.44 -8.90 5.04
C SER A 28 7.31 -9.37 4.15
N MET A 29 6.86 -10.61 4.34
CA MET A 29 5.68 -11.15 3.65
C MET A 29 4.47 -11.04 4.56
N VAL A 30 3.42 -10.36 4.09
CA VAL A 30 2.21 -10.04 4.84
C VAL A 30 0.95 -10.43 4.07
N ASN A 31 -0.17 -10.58 4.77
CA ASN A 31 -1.48 -10.71 4.13
C ASN A 31 -2.14 -9.33 3.90
N VAL A 32 -3.33 -9.32 3.26
CA VAL A 32 -4.05 -8.07 2.95
C VAL A 32 -4.45 -7.27 4.19
N ASP A 33 -4.80 -7.94 5.29
CA ASP A 33 -5.25 -7.30 6.54
C ASP A 33 -4.08 -6.64 7.29
N GLU A 34 -2.88 -7.22 7.16
CA GLU A 34 -1.64 -6.68 7.73
C GLU A 34 -1.03 -5.56 6.87
N LEU A 35 -1.37 -5.51 5.59
CA LEU A 35 -0.77 -4.57 4.64
C LEU A 35 -1.12 -3.12 4.95
N ALA A 36 -2.40 -2.84 5.19
CA ALA A 36 -2.88 -1.47 5.44
C ALA A 36 -2.25 -0.83 6.69
N PRO A 37 -2.30 -1.43 7.90
CA PRO A 37 -1.70 -0.82 9.09
C PRO A 37 -0.17 -0.68 8.96
N LEU A 38 0.50 -1.62 8.29
CA LEU A 38 1.94 -1.55 8.05
C LEU A 38 2.29 -0.35 7.16
N LEU A 39 1.62 -0.21 6.02
CA LEU A 39 1.87 0.89 5.09
C LEU A 39 1.48 2.25 5.70
N THR A 40 0.41 2.35 6.47
CA THR A 40 0.07 3.60 7.16
C THR A 40 1.21 4.09 8.05
N ARG A 41 1.79 3.19 8.86
CA ARG A 41 2.93 3.52 9.74
C ARG A 41 4.17 3.92 8.93
N ASP A 42 4.45 3.20 7.86
CA ASP A 42 5.66 3.42 7.07
C ASP A 42 5.56 4.72 6.22
N ILE A 43 4.37 5.07 5.71
CA ILE A 43 4.11 6.36 5.04
C ILE A 43 4.28 7.52 6.02
N GLU A 44 3.72 7.41 7.22
CA GLU A 44 3.87 8.40 8.29
C GLU A 44 5.36 8.61 8.61
N ALA A 45 6.11 7.53 8.86
CA ALA A 45 7.54 7.60 9.13
C ALA A 45 8.34 8.21 7.97
N SER A 46 7.97 7.91 6.72
CA SER A 46 8.64 8.47 5.54
C SER A 46 8.38 9.96 5.36
N THR A 47 7.20 10.45 5.73
CA THR A 47 6.87 11.87 5.67
C THR A 47 7.72 12.69 6.64
N TYR A 48 8.09 12.10 7.76
CA TYR A 48 9.02 12.68 8.74
C TYR A 48 10.50 12.50 8.39
N GLY A 49 10.82 11.87 7.26
CA GLY A 49 12.19 11.61 6.83
C GLY A 49 12.92 10.57 7.66
N TYR A 50 12.21 9.75 8.45
CA TYR A 50 12.83 8.68 9.23
C TYR A 50 13.22 7.47 8.37
N THR A 51 12.47 7.23 7.29
CA THR A 51 12.70 6.10 6.36
C THR A 51 12.36 6.50 4.93
N GLU A 52 12.83 5.73 3.96
CA GLU A 52 12.28 5.80 2.60
C GLU A 52 10.95 5.04 2.54
N PRO A 53 10.03 5.39 1.60
CA PRO A 53 8.82 4.61 1.37
C PRO A 53 9.15 3.18 0.94
N PRO A 54 8.44 2.15 1.44
CA PRO A 54 8.70 0.78 1.03
C PRO A 54 8.25 0.51 -0.40
N THR A 55 8.93 -0.41 -1.06
CA THR A 55 8.45 -1.01 -2.31
C THR A 55 7.56 -2.21 -1.98
N VAL A 56 6.38 -2.29 -2.61
CA VAL A 56 5.42 -3.36 -2.34
C VAL A 56 5.23 -4.22 -3.59
N PHE A 57 5.21 -5.53 -3.41
CA PHE A 57 4.91 -6.50 -4.45
C PHE A 57 3.76 -7.39 -4.02
N ARG A 58 2.91 -7.79 -4.96
CA ARG A 58 2.02 -8.94 -4.78
C ARG A 58 2.76 -10.22 -5.15
N TYR A 59 2.66 -11.22 -4.29
CA TYR A 59 3.16 -12.56 -4.57
C TYR A 59 2.11 -13.36 -5.32
N VAL A 60 2.43 -13.77 -6.55
CA VAL A 60 1.58 -14.64 -7.37
C VAL A 60 2.12 -16.07 -7.34
N PRO A 61 1.42 -17.01 -6.68
CA PRO A 61 1.85 -18.40 -6.63
C PRO A 61 1.82 -19.03 -8.03
N GLY A 62 2.81 -19.88 -8.32
CA GLY A 62 2.96 -20.52 -9.63
C GLY A 62 4.27 -21.27 -9.76
N SER A 63 4.54 -21.80 -10.96
CA SER A 63 5.81 -22.45 -11.29
C SER A 63 6.32 -21.94 -12.66
N PRO A 64 7.22 -20.94 -12.69
CA PRO A 64 7.79 -20.24 -11.53
C PRO A 64 6.80 -19.27 -10.86
N PRO A 65 6.98 -18.95 -9.56
CA PRO A 65 6.25 -17.88 -8.91
C PRO A 65 6.63 -16.53 -9.51
N ARG A 66 5.74 -15.54 -9.41
CA ARG A 66 5.94 -14.19 -9.95
C ARG A 66 5.68 -13.14 -8.88
N LEU A 67 6.37 -12.01 -9.00
CA LEU A 67 6.14 -10.82 -8.19
C LEU A 67 5.58 -9.73 -9.10
N GLU A 68 4.40 -9.23 -8.74
CA GLU A 68 3.77 -8.10 -9.43
C GLU A 68 4.05 -6.84 -8.62
N PRO A 69 4.77 -5.84 -9.15
CA PRO A 69 5.01 -4.60 -8.44
C PRO A 69 3.69 -3.86 -8.23
N LEU A 70 3.52 -3.28 -7.05
CA LEU A 70 2.40 -2.43 -6.72
C LEU A 70 2.87 -0.99 -6.58
N THR A 71 2.02 -0.06 -6.99
CA THR A 71 2.30 1.38 -6.94
C THR A 71 1.51 1.99 -5.79
N LEU A 72 2.21 2.70 -4.91
CA LEU A 72 1.59 3.47 -3.84
C LEU A 72 1.49 4.94 -4.27
N THR A 73 0.27 5.45 -4.41
CA THR A 73 0.00 6.80 -4.93
C THR A 73 -0.84 7.61 -3.96
N CYS A 74 -0.46 8.86 -3.69
CA CYS A 74 -1.30 9.80 -2.96
C CYS A 74 -2.39 10.33 -3.89
N VAL A 75 -3.64 9.92 -3.66
CA VAL A 75 -4.79 10.27 -4.52
C VAL A 75 -5.57 11.46 -4.00
N GLN A 76 -5.50 11.74 -2.69
CA GLN A 76 -6.05 12.94 -2.09
C GLN A 76 -5.02 13.56 -1.17
N PRO A 77 -4.24 14.53 -1.66
CA PRO A 77 -3.41 15.35 -0.79
C PRO A 77 -4.32 16.28 0.02
N GLU A 78 -4.33 16.13 1.34
CA GLU A 78 -4.96 17.12 2.22
C GLU A 78 -3.95 18.18 2.64
N GLN A 79 -4.44 19.41 2.85
CA GLN A 79 -3.66 20.47 3.49
C GLN A 79 -3.77 20.32 5.00
N TYR A 80 -2.72 20.75 5.71
CA TYR A 80 -2.76 20.87 7.16
C TYR A 80 -3.93 21.78 7.58
N ASP A 81 -4.73 21.29 8.52
CA ASP A 81 -5.82 22.05 9.12
C ASP A 81 -5.31 23.04 10.17
N GLU A 82 -6.23 23.75 10.85
CA GLU A 82 -5.90 24.74 11.88
C GLU A 82 -5.16 24.12 13.08
N ASP A 83 -5.26 22.81 13.27
CA ASP A 83 -4.57 22.05 14.32
C ASP A 83 -3.25 21.43 13.83
N ASP A 84 -2.78 21.79 12.63
CA ASP A 84 -1.60 21.25 11.94
C ASP A 84 -1.70 19.74 11.60
N TRP A 85 -2.90 19.17 11.50
CA TRP A 85 -3.08 17.79 11.07
C TRP A 85 -3.44 17.69 9.59
N ALA A 86 -2.92 16.69 8.90
CA ALA A 86 -3.35 16.32 7.56
C ALA A 86 -3.74 14.84 7.51
N HIS A 87 -4.76 14.51 6.70
CA HIS A 87 -5.21 13.13 6.52
C HIS A 87 -5.19 12.68 5.04
N PRO A 88 -4.03 12.71 4.36
CA PRO A 88 -3.96 12.31 2.96
C PRO A 88 -4.42 10.86 2.75
N VAL A 89 -5.05 10.64 1.60
CA VAL A 89 -5.50 9.31 1.17
C VAL A 89 -4.54 8.76 0.12
N TRP A 90 -4.07 7.55 0.36
CA TRP A 90 -3.18 6.80 -0.51
C TRP A 90 -3.88 5.55 -1.03
N GLU A 91 -3.59 5.19 -2.27
CA GLU A 91 -4.05 3.95 -2.88
C GLU A 91 -2.85 3.09 -3.30
N LEU A 92 -2.95 1.80 -3.01
CA LEU A 92 -2.01 0.79 -3.48
C LEU A 92 -2.65 0.06 -4.67
N THR A 93 -2.12 0.29 -5.86
CA THR A 93 -2.65 -0.27 -7.11
C THR A 93 -1.71 -1.27 -7.75
N GLY A 94 -2.28 -2.30 -8.39
CA GLY A 94 -1.54 -3.22 -9.24
C GLY A 94 -1.63 -2.85 -10.73
N PRO A 95 -0.74 -3.39 -11.58
CA PRO A 95 -0.69 -3.06 -13.01
C PRO A 95 -2.00 -3.43 -13.73
N ALA A 96 -2.59 -2.47 -14.44
CA ALA A 96 -3.80 -2.68 -15.25
C ALA A 96 -3.54 -3.58 -16.49
N GLU A 97 -2.34 -3.50 -17.07
CA GLU A 97 -2.05 -4.08 -18.39
C GLU A 97 -1.97 -5.62 -18.41
N GLN A 98 -1.78 -6.28 -17.26
CA GLN A 98 -1.62 -7.74 -17.21
C GLN A 98 -2.95 -8.51 -17.07
N THR A 99 -4.04 -7.84 -16.71
CA THR A 99 -5.34 -8.50 -16.43
C THR A 99 -6.45 -8.06 -17.39
N GLY A 100 -6.23 -7.04 -18.21
CA GLY A 100 -7.27 -6.48 -19.10
C GLY A 100 -8.43 -5.81 -18.36
N LEU A 101 -8.28 -5.59 -17.05
CA LEU A 101 -9.23 -4.92 -16.17
C LEU A 101 -8.66 -3.55 -15.77
N ALA A 102 -9.55 -2.66 -15.30
CA ALA A 102 -9.15 -1.39 -14.67
C ALA A 102 -8.12 -1.65 -13.54
N GLU A 103 -7.28 -0.65 -13.23
CA GLU A 103 -6.31 -0.74 -12.12
C GLU A 103 -6.96 -1.34 -10.87
N GLN A 104 -6.36 -2.42 -10.36
CA GLN A 104 -6.87 -3.09 -9.18
C GLN A 104 -6.35 -2.38 -7.95
N ILE A 105 -7.26 -1.79 -7.16
CA ILE A 105 -6.97 -1.24 -5.84
C ILE A 105 -6.89 -2.40 -4.83
N TRP A 106 -5.73 -2.52 -4.19
CA TRP A 106 -5.43 -3.52 -3.17
C TRP A 106 -5.67 -2.99 -1.76
N ALA A 107 -5.36 -1.72 -1.52
CA ALA A 107 -5.61 -1.04 -0.27
C ALA A 107 -5.86 0.46 -0.50
N THR A 108 -6.74 1.05 0.31
CA THR A 108 -6.93 2.49 0.43
C THR A 108 -6.60 2.88 1.87
N LEU A 109 -5.66 3.78 2.04
CA LEU A 109 -5.04 4.14 3.32
C LEU A 109 -5.33 5.60 3.62
N ARG A 110 -5.88 5.90 4.79
CA ARG A 110 -5.91 7.27 5.32
C ARG A 110 -4.83 7.38 6.37
N VAL A 111 -3.82 8.20 6.10
CA VAL A 111 -2.65 8.36 6.98
C VAL A 111 -2.81 9.67 7.74
N ARG A 112 -2.59 9.66 9.05
CA ARG A 112 -2.61 10.88 9.87
C ARG A 112 -1.18 11.42 9.96
N ILE A 113 -1.00 12.70 9.65
CA ILE A 113 0.30 13.37 9.65
C ILE A 113 0.19 14.63 10.52
N ASP A 114 1.01 14.73 11.56
CA ASP A 114 1.27 15.94 12.35
C ASP A 114 2.26 16.84 11.59
N GLY A 115 1.87 18.07 11.26
CA GLY A 115 2.69 19.05 10.54
C GLY A 115 3.63 19.87 11.41
N ARG A 116 3.66 19.66 12.75
CA ARG A 116 4.47 20.45 13.70
C ARG A 116 5.95 20.05 13.78
N VAL A 117 6.44 19.23 12.84
CA VAL A 117 7.81 18.73 12.77
C VAL A 117 8.83 19.75 12.27
#